data_AF-A0A3E1BH76-F1
#
_entry.id   AF-A0A3E1BH76-F1
#
_cell.length_a   1.000
_cell.length_b   1.000
_cell.length_c   1.000
_cell.angle_alpha   90.00
_cell.angle_beta   90.00
_cell.angle_gamma   90.00
#
_symmetry.space_group_name_H-M   'P 1'
#
loop_
_entity.id
_entity.type
_entity.pdbx_description
1 polymer ?
#
loop_
_entity_poly.entity_id
_entity_poly.type
_entity_poly.pdbx_seq_one_letter_code
_entity_poly.pdbx_strand_id
1 'polypeptide(L)'
;MSCSELPSAYLVEIREELKPHVHGGRFFTSEDVGNLVRRLNTAITLAEEVEEEKRDLERRERLSGGRQRGLAVVGPNVVAFPGHAPTGGGRA
;
A
#
# COMPACT_ATOMS: atom_id res chain seq x y z
N MET A 1 -2.49 1.09 -19.96
CA MET A 1 -1.43 0.60 -19.08
C MET A 1 -2.03 -0.48 -18.21
N SER A 2 -1.45 -1.68 -18.21
CA SER A 2 -1.92 -2.80 -17.41
C SER A 2 -1.56 -2.55 -15.94
N CYS A 3 -2.53 -2.61 -15.03
CA CYS A 3 -2.36 -2.45 -13.58
C CYS A 3 -1.56 -3.61 -12.91
N SER A 4 -0.61 -4.21 -13.62
CA SER A 4 0.10 -5.43 -13.19
C SER A 4 1.53 -5.19 -12.72
N GLU A 5 2.11 -4.02 -12.98
CA GLU A 5 3.48 -3.71 -12.54
C GLU A 5 3.45 -2.98 -11.20
N LEU A 6 3.82 -3.69 -10.14
CA LEU A 6 3.95 -3.12 -8.81
C LEU A 6 5.09 -2.10 -8.80
N PRO A 7 4.97 -0.95 -8.09
CA PRO A 7 6.06 0.02 -7.93
C PRO A 7 7.36 -0.63 -7.44
N SER A 8 7.25 -1.67 -6.61
CA SER A 8 8.38 -2.45 -6.12
C SER A 8 9.18 -3.15 -7.22
N ALA A 9 8.53 -3.62 -8.29
CA ALA A 9 9.22 -4.25 -9.42
C ALA A 9 10.08 -3.23 -10.16
N TYR A 10 9.51 -2.05 -10.43
CA TYR A 10 10.21 -0.95 -11.09
C TYR A 10 11.42 -0.45 -10.28
N LEU A 11 11.27 -0.37 -8.95
CA LEU A 11 12.36 0.00 -8.04
C LEU A 11 13.46 -1.08 -7.96
N VAL A 12 13.11 -2.37 -8.05
CA VAL A 12 14.08 -3.46 -8.10
C VAL A 12 14.91 -3.41 -9.38
N GLU A 13 14.29 -3.14 -10.53
CA GLU A 13 15.01 -2.96 -11.79
C GLU A 13 15.98 -1.78 -11.74
N ILE A 14 15.50 -0.63 -11.25
CA ILE A 14 16.36 0.55 -11.04
C ILE A 14 17.57 0.17 -10.16
N ARG A 15 17.34 -0.55 -9.05
CA ARG A 15 18.42 -0.98 -8.15
C ARG A 15 19.45 -1.85 -8.87
N GLU A 16 19.01 -2.85 -9.65
CA GLU A 16 19.93 -3.75 -10.36
C GLU A 16 20.78 -2.99 -11.39
N GLU A 17 20.21 -1.99 -12.06
CA GLU A 17 20.94 -1.15 -13.01
C GLU A 17 21.92 -0.16 -12.36
N LEU A 18 21.66 0.26 -11.12
CA LEU A 18 22.58 1.12 -10.37
C LEU A 18 23.82 0.36 -9.88
N LYS A 19 23.72 -0.96 -9.61
CA LYS A 19 24.82 -1.76 -9.02
C LYS A 19 26.17 -1.64 -9.74
N PRO A 20 26.26 -1.73 -11.08
CA PRO A 20 27.53 -1.61 -11.80
C PRO A 20 28.18 -0.23 -11.65
N HIS A 21 27.40 0.81 -11.39
CA HIS A 21 27.88 2.18 -11.24
C HIS A 21 28.35 2.47 -9.80
N VAL A 22 27.84 1.74 -8.81
CA VAL A 22 28.24 1.89 -7.40
C VAL A 22 29.44 1.00 -7.04
N HIS A 23 29.46 -0.25 -7.54
CA HIS A 23 30.49 -1.24 -7.16
C HIS A 23 31.38 -1.68 -8.33
N GLY A 24 31.00 -1.39 -9.58
CA GLY A 24 31.71 -1.87 -10.78
C GLY A 24 32.65 -0.86 -11.43
N GLY A 25 32.84 0.32 -10.81
CA GLY A 25 33.74 1.36 -11.33
C GLY A 25 33.24 2.07 -12.60
N ARG A 26 31.98 1.87 -12.99
CA ARG A 26 31.36 2.62 -14.10
C ARG A 26 30.86 3.98 -13.60
N PHE A 27 31.04 5.02 -14.40
CA PHE A 27 30.50 6.34 -14.12
C PHE A 27 29.16 6.52 -14.81
N PHE A 28 28.27 7.32 -14.20
CA PHE A 28 27.05 7.75 -14.85
C PHE A 28 27.34 8.82 -15.90
N THR A 29 26.72 8.69 -17.07
CA THR A 29 26.58 9.81 -17.98
C THR A 29 25.40 10.70 -17.56
N SER A 30 25.35 11.94 -18.05
CA SER A 30 24.21 12.83 -17.80
C SER A 30 22.90 12.26 -18.36
N GLU A 31 22.96 11.47 -19.44
CA GLU A 31 21.81 10.79 -20.01
C GLU A 31 21.30 9.67 -19.08
N ASP A 32 22.21 8.88 -18.50
CA ASP A 32 21.86 7.83 -17.54
C ASP A 32 21.15 8.42 -16.32
N VAL A 33 21.64 9.54 -15.80
CA VAL A 33 21.00 10.26 -14.68
C VAL A 33 19.63 10.79 -15.09
N GLY A 34 19.50 11.36 -16.29
CA GLY A 34 18.21 11.84 -16.81
C GLY A 34 17.18 10.73 -16.94
N ASN A 35 17.59 9.58 -17.47
CA ASN A 35 16.73 8.40 -17.59
C ASN A 35 16.35 7.81 -16.22
N LEU A 36 17.30 7.76 -15.28
CA LEU A 36 17.06 7.34 -13.91
C LEU A 36 16.01 8.22 -13.22
N VAL A 37 16.14 9.55 -13.33
CA VAL A 37 15.18 10.50 -12.73
C VAL A 37 13.78 10.30 -13.30
N ARG A 38 13.65 10.14 -14.62
CA ARG A 38 12.35 9.86 -15.26
C ARG A 38 11.71 8.60 -14.69
N ARG A 39 12.49 7.52 -14.54
CA ARG A 39 12.01 6.25 -14.01
C ARG A 39 11.63 6.33 -12.54
N LEU A 40 12.40 7.05 -11.72
CA LEU A 40 12.05 7.29 -10.33
C LEU A 40 10.75 8.08 -10.21
N ASN A 41 10.54 9.10 -11.04
CA ASN A 41 9.28 9.85 -11.07
C ASN A 41 8.10 8.94 -11.41
N THR A 42 8.24 8.04 -12.40
CA THR A 42 7.20 7.04 -12.69
C THR A 42 6.92 6.14 -11.50
N ALA A 43 7.95 5.63 -10.81
CA ALA A 43 7.76 4.81 -9.62
C ALA A 43 7.05 5.56 -8.49
N ILE A 44 7.36 6.84 -8.30
CA ILE A 44 6.69 7.71 -7.31
C ILE A 44 5.21 7.86 -7.66
N THR A 45 4.89 8.19 -8.91
CA THR A 45 3.49 8.33 -9.35
C THR A 45 2.70 7.02 -9.12
N LEU A 46 3.27 5.87 -9.48
CA LEU A 46 2.61 4.59 -9.24
C LEU A 46 2.44 4.28 -7.74
N ALA A 47 3.41 4.67 -6.90
CA ALA A 47 3.30 4.50 -5.45
C ALA A 47 2.22 5.42 -4.86
N GLU A 48 2.13 6.68 -5.30
CA GLU A 48 1.10 7.63 -4.90
C GLU A 48 -0.30 7.11 -5.27
N GLU A 49 -0.47 6.55 -6.46
CA GLU A 49 -1.72 5.92 -6.90
C GLU A 49 -2.13 4.76 -5.98
N VAL A 50 -1.18 3.87 -5.63
CA VAL A 50 -1.43 2.76 -4.69
C VAL A 50 -1.76 3.27 -3.28
N GLU A 51 -1.08 4.31 -2.81
CA GLU A 51 -1.37 4.93 -1.50
C GLU A 51 -2.73 5.63 -1.47
N GLU A 52 -3.15 6.25 -2.56
CA GLU A 52 -4.50 6.81 -2.72
C GLU A 52 -5.56 5.71 -2.74
N GLU A 53 -5.38 4.65 -3.53
CA GLU A 53 -6.29 3.50 -3.55
C GLU A 53 -6.42 2.86 -2.16
N LYS A 54 -5.29 2.68 -1.46
CA LYS A 54 -5.28 2.19 -0.08
C LYS A 54 -6.09 3.10 0.86
N ARG A 55 -5.90 4.42 0.79
CA ARG A 55 -6.66 5.38 1.61
C ARG A 55 -8.16 5.32 1.34
N ASP A 56 -8.55 5.14 0.09
CA ASP A 56 -9.94 4.98 -0.31
C ASP A 56 -10.54 3.66 0.17
N LEU A 57 -9.78 2.57 0.09
CA LEU A 57 -10.17 1.27 0.64
C LEU A 57 -10.32 1.32 2.16
N GLU A 58 -9.39 1.93 2.89
CA GLU A 58 -9.49 2.12 4.34
C GLU A 58 -10.68 3.00 4.71
N ARG A 59 -10.95 4.06 3.94
CA ARG A 59 -12.13 4.91 4.15
C ARG A 59 -13.42 4.12 3.93
N ARG A 60 -13.49 3.33 2.87
CA ARG A 60 -14.63 2.43 2.60
C ARG A 60 -14.79 1.38 3.69
N GLU A 61 -13.71 0.79 4.18
CA GLU A 61 -13.72 -0.16 5.30
C GLU A 61 -14.24 0.50 6.59
N ARG A 62 -13.82 1.73 6.90
CA ARG A 62 -14.35 2.47 8.06
C ARG A 62 -15.85 2.77 7.91
N LEU A 63 -16.29 3.13 6.71
CA LEU A 63 -17.70 3.43 6.42
C LEU A 63 -18.57 2.15 6.39
N SER A 64 -18.03 1.03 5.92
CA SER A 64 -18.73 -0.27 5.93
C SER A 64 -18.63 -0.98 7.30
N GLY A 65 -17.59 -0.67 8.09
CA GLY A 65 -17.19 -1.35 9.32
C GLY A 65 -17.66 -0.74 10.64
N GLY A 66 -18.62 0.19 10.61
CA GLY A 66 -19.49 0.46 11.77
C GLY A 66 -20.66 -0.53 11.87
N ARG A 67 -20.88 -1.35 10.84
CA ARG A 67 -22.06 -2.23 10.75
C ARG A 67 -21.63 -3.69 10.78
N GLN A 68 -21.60 -4.23 11.99
CA GLN A 68 -21.67 -5.66 12.30
C GLN A 68 -20.52 -6.54 11.75
N ARG A 69 -19.42 -6.66 12.51
CA ARG A 69 -18.79 -7.98 12.71
C ARG A 69 -19.69 -8.85 13.60
N GLY A 70 -20.97 -8.94 13.24
CA GLY A 70 -21.96 -9.76 13.90
C GLY A 70 -21.86 -11.17 13.34
N LEU A 71 -21.39 -12.08 14.18
CA LEU A 71 -21.52 -13.54 14.04
C LEU A 71 -20.81 -14.12 12.81
N ALA A 72 -19.60 -14.62 13.02
CA ALA A 72 -19.08 -15.67 12.16
C ALA A 72 -19.95 -16.93 12.39
N VAL A 73 -20.72 -17.34 11.38
CA VAL A 73 -21.45 -18.62 11.41
C VAL A 73 -20.42 -19.74 11.24
N VAL A 74 -19.94 -20.29 12.36
CA VAL A 74 -19.05 -21.46 12.40
C VAL A 74 -19.89 -22.69 12.73
N GLY A 75 -20.63 -23.20 11.75
CA GLY A 75 -21.50 -24.37 11.94
C GLY A 75 -22.54 -24.19 13.06
N PRO A 76 -23.17 -25.27 13.56
CA PRO A 76 -24.23 -25.18 14.57
C PRO A 76 -23.80 -24.62 15.95
N ASN A 77 -22.52 -24.28 16.13
CA ASN A 77 -22.00 -23.69 17.36
C ASN A 77 -21.70 -22.19 17.14
N VAL A 78 -22.70 -21.36 17.42
CA VAL A 78 -22.55 -19.91 17.39
C VAL A 78 -21.85 -19.45 18.67
N VAL A 79 -20.61 -18.94 18.55
CA VAL A 79 -19.89 -18.29 19.66
C VAL A 79 -20.02 -16.78 19.50
N ALA A 80 -20.72 -16.13 20.42
CA ALA A 80 -20.81 -14.67 20.47
C ALA A 80 -19.55 -14.10 21.13
N PHE A 81 -18.79 -13.27 20.42
CA PHE A 81 -17.71 -12.48 21.00
C PHE A 81 -18.29 -11.19 21.60
N PRO A 82 -18.01 -10.85 22.88
CA PRO A 82 -18.52 -9.63 23.49
C PRO A 82 -17.97 -8.39 22.78
N GLY A 83 -18.85 -7.60 22.18
CA GLY A 83 -18.52 -6.27 21.67
C GLY A 83 -18.21 -5.35 22.85
N HIS A 84 -17.01 -4.79 22.88
CA HIS A 84 -16.67 -3.72 23.81
C HIS A 84 -17.46 -2.46 23.43
N ALA A 85 -18.56 -2.20 24.13
CA ALA A 85 -19.29 -0.94 24.01
C ALA A 85 -18.51 0.17 24.73
N PRO A 86 -18.27 1.35 24.12
CA PRO A 86 -17.71 2.48 24.84
C PRO A 86 -18.74 2.93 25.89
N THR A 87 -18.33 2.89 27.16
CA THR A 87 -19.09 3.37 28.32
C THR A 87 -19.40 4.86 28.18
N GLY A 88 -20.58 5.18 27.64
CA GLY A 88 -21.20 6.50 27.76
C GLY A 88 -21.77 6.68 29.17
N GLY A 89 -20.98 7.28 30.06
CA GLY A 89 -21.41 7.62 31.42
C GLY A 89 -21.97 9.04 31.50
N GLY A 90 -23.25 9.21 31.15
CA GLY A 90 -24.04 10.39 31.51
C GLY A 90 -24.88 10.09 32.76
N ARG A 91 -24.64 10.81 33.85
CA ARG A 91 -25.55 10.98 35.01
C ARG A 91 -25.77 12.48 35.13
N ALA A 92 -26.99 12.97 34.89
CA ALA A 92 -28.11 13.05 35.83
C ALA A 92 -27.87 14.13 36.89
#